data_AF-A0A6F9WS39-F1
#
_entry.id   AF-A0A6F9WS39-F1
#
_cell.length_a   1.000
_cell.length_b   1.000
_cell.length_c   1.000
_cell.angle_alpha   90.00
_cell.angle_beta   90.00
_cell.angle_gamma   90.00
#
_symmetry.space_group_name_H-M   'P 1'
#
loop_
_entity.id
_entity.type
_entity.pdbx_description
1 polymer ?
#
loop_
_entity_poly.entity_id
_entity_poly.type
_entity_poly.pdbx_seq_one_letter_code
_entity_poly.pdbx_strand_id
1 'polypeptide(L)' 'MKTYLFNTDNGLYEGESFEEPDILRYEEGITTVPPPAYRHGQVPVFDRRRQVWEVIPIAIARQLLNLEEPK' A
#
# COMPACT_ATOMS: atom_id res chain seq x y z
N MET A 1 3.11 10.86 -13.91
CA MET A 1 1.74 10.74 -13.37
C MET A 1 1.83 10.38 -11.90
N LYS A 2 0.86 10.79 -11.08
CA LYS A 2 0.86 10.43 -9.66
C LYS A 2 0.64 8.92 -9.50
N THR A 3 1.42 8.30 -8.63
CA THR A 3 1.38 6.87 -8.33
C THR A 3 1.44 6.64 -6.83
N TYR A 4 1.01 5.44 -6.42
CA TYR A 4 0.88 5.03 -5.04
C TYR A 4 1.66 3.74 -4.85
N LEU A 5 2.60 3.78 -3.93
CA LEU A 5 3.53 2.69 -3.65
C LEU A 5 2.92 1.76 -2.59
N PHE A 6 3.07 0.46 -2.81
CA PHE A 6 2.73 -0.56 -1.84
C PHE A 6 3.81 -1.63 -1.79
N ASN A 7 4.04 -2.14 -0.58
CA ASN A 7 4.94 -3.25 -0.37
C ASN A 7 4.43 -4.51 -1.10
N THR A 8 5.25 -5.13 -1.94
CA THR A 8 4.81 -6.26 -2.78
C THR A 8 4.55 -7.55 -2.00
N ASP A 9 5.15 -7.69 -0.82
CA ASP A 9 5.03 -8.86 0.04
C ASP A 9 3.76 -8.80 0.90
N ASN A 10 3.44 -7.62 1.44
CA ASN A 10 2.39 -7.46 2.44
C ASN A 10 1.29 -6.45 2.08
N GLY A 11 1.43 -5.74 0.97
CA GLY A 11 0.46 -4.78 0.44
C GLY A 11 0.43 -3.43 1.16
N LEU A 12 1.23 -3.21 2.20
CA LEU A 12 1.19 -1.97 2.99
C LEU A 12 1.48 -0.75 2.13
N TYR A 13 0.72 0.33 2.34
CA TYR A 13 0.98 1.60 1.68
C TYR A 13 2.31 2.22 2.11
N GLU A 14 3.17 2.55 1.15
CA GLU A 14 4.52 3.10 1.39
C GLU A 14 4.66 4.57 0.98
N GLY A 15 3.64 5.14 0.33
CA GLY A 15 3.59 6.56 0.01
C GLY A 15 3.23 6.85 -1.44
N GLU A 16 3.55 8.07 -1.88
CA GLU A 16 3.23 8.59 -3.21
C GLU A 16 4.52 8.84 -3.99
N SER A 17 4.49 8.59 -5.30
CA SER A 17 5.55 8.99 -6.22
C SER A 17 4.96 9.65 -7.48
N PHE A 18 5.84 10.12 -8.35
CA PHE A 18 5.50 10.64 -9.67
C PHE A 18 6.33 9.93 -10.73
N GLU A 19 5.69 9.01 -11.45
CA GLU A 19 6.39 8.17 -12.43
C GLU A 19 5.92 8.38 -13.87
N GLU A 20 6.74 8.01 -14.84
CA GLU A 20 6.31 7.97 -16.25
C GLU A 20 5.30 6.84 -16.50
N PRO A 21 4.34 6.99 -17.44
CA PRO A 21 3.32 5.96 -17.70
C PRO A 21 3.88 4.57 -18.02
N ASP A 22 5.04 4.52 -18.66
CA ASP A 22 5.67 3.27 -19.09
C ASP A 22 6.25 2.45 -17.93
N ILE A 23 6.50 3.05 -16.76
CA ILE A 23 7.07 2.35 -15.59
C ILE A 23 6.16 1.23 -15.08
N LEU A 24 4.83 1.39 -15.20
CA LEU A 24 3.84 0.45 -14.68
C LEU A 24 3.94 -0.94 -15.33
N ARG A 25 4.62 -1.06 -16.46
CA ARG A 25 4.85 -2.32 -17.16
C ARG A 25 6.01 -3.12 -16.59
N TYR A 26 6.88 -2.47 -15.81
CA TYR A 26 8.16 -3.02 -15.40
C TYR A 26 8.33 -3.03 -13.87
N GLU A 27 7.66 -2.15 -13.15
CA GLU A 27 7.74 -2.09 -11.69
C GLU A 27 6.54 -2.75 -11.01
N GLU A 28 6.84 -3.59 -10.03
CA GLU A 28 5.87 -4.09 -9.07
C GLU A 28 5.78 -3.14 -7.87
N GLY A 29 4.70 -3.22 -7.09
CA GLY A 29 4.56 -2.38 -5.90
C GLY A 29 4.10 -0.95 -6.19
N ILE A 30 3.58 -0.71 -7.39
CA ILE A 30 3.06 0.59 -7.82
C ILE A 30 1.66 0.46 -8.41
N THR A 31 0.80 1.42 -8.11
CA THR A 31 -0.55 1.53 -8.67
C THR A 31 -0.92 2.99 -8.92
N THR A 32 -1.79 3.24 -9.90
CA THR A 32 -2.41 4.56 -10.14
C THR A 32 -3.71 4.74 -9.36
N VAL A 33 -4.20 3.68 -8.72
CA VAL A 33 -5.39 3.74 -7.87
C VAL A 33 -5.00 4.39 -6.55
N PRO A 34 -5.63 5.50 -6.14
CA PRO A 34 -5.34 6.13 -4.85
C PRO A 34 -5.86 5.30 -3.68
N PRO A 35 -5.14 5.27 -2.53
CA PRO A 35 -5.73 4.78 -1.31
C PRO A 35 -6.91 5.68 -0.91
N PRO A 36 -7.98 5.11 -0.33
CA PRO A 36 -9.07 5.89 0.22
C PRO A 36 -8.58 6.71 1.42
N ALA A 37 -9.37 7.69 1.85
CA ALA A 37 -9.09 8.42 3.09
C ALA A 37 -9.05 7.46 4.29
N TYR A 38 -8.02 7.58 5.12
CA TYR A 38 -7.83 6.82 6.35
C TYR A 38 -7.54 7.77 7.51
N ARG A 39 -7.83 7.33 8.73
CA ARG A 39 -7.63 8.11 9.96
C ARG A 39 -6.40 7.63 10.71
N HIS A 40 -5.99 8.41 11.71
CA HIS A 40 -4.96 7.98 12.65
C HIS A 40 -5.32 6.61 13.26
N GLY A 41 -4.34 5.70 13.32
CA GLY A 41 -4.54 4.31 13.76
C GLY A 41 -5.07 3.37 12.68
N GLN A 42 -5.20 3.81 11.43
CA GLN A 42 -5.55 2.99 10.28
C GLN A 42 -4.44 3.03 9.23
N VAL A 43 -4.31 1.94 8.48
CA VAL A 43 -3.35 1.83 7.37
C VAL A 43 -4.05 1.27 6.12
N PRO A 44 -3.80 1.82 4.93
CA PRO A 44 -4.20 1.20 3.68
C PRO A 44 -3.32 -0.01 3.35
N VAL A 45 -3.94 -1.08 2.87
CA VAL A 45 -3.28 -2.28 2.36
C VAL A 45 -3.86 -2.59 0.98
N PHE A 46 -3.00 -2.76 -0.01
CA PHE A 46 -3.38 -3.03 -1.39
C PHE A 46 -3.57 -4.53 -1.63
N ASP A 47 -4.78 -4.93 -1.99
CA ASP A 47 -5.04 -6.28 -2.49
C ASP A 47 -4.68 -6.34 -3.97
N ARG A 48 -3.51 -6.91 -4.28
CA ARG A 48 -3.01 -7.07 -5.65
C ARG A 48 -3.93 -7.92 -6.53
N ARG A 49 -4.64 -8.90 -5.96
CA ARG A 49 -5.52 -9.81 -6.72
C ARG A 49 -6.80 -9.10 -7.15
N ARG A 50 -7.30 -8.21 -6.30
CA ARG A 50 -8.52 -7.43 -6.56
C ARG A 50 -8.25 -6.03 -7.12
N GLN A 51 -6.99 -5.60 -7.11
CA GLN A 51 -6.54 -4.25 -7.49
C GLN A 51 -7.28 -3.13 -6.75
N VAL A 52 -7.52 -3.32 -5.46
CA VAL A 52 -8.21 -2.35 -4.60
C VAL A 52 -7.47 -2.16 -3.28
N TRP A 53 -7.67 -0.99 -2.69
CA TRP A 53 -7.21 -0.70 -1.34
C TRP A 53 -8.25 -1.12 -0.30
N GLU A 54 -7.77 -1.68 0.80
CA GLU A 54 -8.54 -1.88 2.02
C GLU A 54 -7.91 -1.07 3.15
N VAL A 55 -8.74 -0.50 4.02
CA VAL A 55 -8.27 0.23 5.20
C VAL A 55 -8.51 -0.63 6.41
N ILE A 56 -7.43 -1.00 7.09
CA ILE A 56 -7.48 -1.83 8.29
C ILE A 56 -6.92 -1.08 9.50
N PRO A 57 -7.33 -1.43 10.73
CA PRO A 57 -6.71 -0.90 11.93
C PRO A 57 -5.23 -1.31 12.00
N ILE A 58 -4.35 -0.40 12.45
CA ILE A 58 -2.91 -0.66 12.56
C ILE A 58 -2.60 -1.84 13.50
N ALA A 59 -3.43 -2.07 14.52
CA ALA A 59 -3.31 -3.22 15.41
C ALA A 59 -3.49 -4.55 14.67
N ILE A 60 -4.40 -4.61 13.70
CA ILE A 60 -4.63 -5.78 12.86
C ILE A 60 -3.50 -5.93 11.85
N ALA A 61 -3.08 -4.83 11.22
CA ALA A 61 -1.95 -4.85 10.29
C ALA A 61 -0.69 -5.41 10.94
N ARG A 62 -0.37 -5.00 12.18
CA ARG A 62 0.77 -5.52 12.94
C ARG A 62 0.71 -7.04 13.14
N GLN A 63 -0.47 -7.57 13.45
CA GLN A 63 -0.68 -9.01 13.64
C GLN A 63 -0.59 -9.79 12.33
N LEU A 64 -1.20 -9.28 11.26
CA LEU A 64 -1.27 -9.98 9.97
C LEU A 64 0.05 -9.94 9.21
N LEU A 65 0.78 -8.83 9.32
CA LEU A 65 1.99 -8.58 8.55
C LEU A 65 3.28 -8.85 9.36
N ASN A 66 3.14 -9.40 10.57
CA ASN A 66 4.23 -9.66 11.51
C ASN A 66 5.18 -8.45 11.67
N LEU A 67 4.61 -7.25 11.75
CA LEU A 67 5.38 -6.01 11.93
C LEU A 67 5.76 -5.93 13.41
N GLU A 68 6.90 -6.50 13.77
CA GLU A 68 7.46 -6.35 15.12
C GLU A 68 7.81 -4.88 15.36
N GLU A 69 7.43 -4.33 16.52
CA GLU A 69 7.95 -3.02 16.93
C GLU A 69 9.43 -3.18 17.26
N PRO A 70 10.33 -2.35 16.72
CA PRO A 70 11.71 -2.32 17.19
C PRO A 70 11.70 -1.93 18.68
N LYS A 71 12.33 -2.80 19.50
CA LYS A 71 12.48 -2.65 20.95
C LYS A 71 13.38 -1.47 21.32
#